data_AF-A0A1M5KR73-F1
#
_entry.id   AF-A0A1M5KR73-F1
#
_cell.length_a   1.000
_cell.length_b   1.000
_cell.length_c   1.000
_cell.angle_alpha   90.00
_cell.angle_beta   90.00
_cell.angle_gamma   90.00
#
_symmetry.space_group_name_H-M   'P 1'
#
loop_
_entity.id
_entity.type
_entity.pdbx_description
1 polymer ?
#
loop_
_entity_poly.entity_id
_entity_poly.type
_entity_poly.pdbx_seq_one_letter_code
_entity_poly.pdbx_strand_id
1 'polypeptide(L)'
;MSKNFKKVWQAIALLSSSIAFSQAGNVGINTENPGSTMDVNGSLAAKYNSVTASVYNLSATDFHLSYKGTSNATFNLPAAISGNGNFKGRMYTIKNNTNFIITINAAGSETINGNATVSVPANQSVQLINTGLTGANPTWELVMSGSSSTGDYIIVKPAASQSITTGSDVTFGSLIASNNITYNTGVFNLKAGKTYILRCQLHATEFSIANGYAAYQWVDASNNSPLPTTTLGVVDALNNYPASSIGGQPEAYAIYKPATDTSVKVRIETGGGTALLHGSIGFMSITELSGGNGSGGTTIINNNITASNGTSMSGSDVRLGGTLSQATNIDNAGNNLSINGTGKVLLGTNTVPTGASNAKIVIDNGTANGALQIKDGTQQLGYVLTSDANGLATWSSTVTTAFADNWTSYNGTLTNPFTGASGGDNLPTGISVTIPAKGWYFFRSGLTLTSTCNDYWFYIPGIGDVWKSYCGTSSPDPVNFIPRDQNKVLYFPAPGTYPVVAHKTNYIVPTGFNGGNPVFYLDFVKFQN
;
A
#
# COMPACT_ATOMS: atom_id res chain seq x y z
N MET A 1 -62.59 70.66 5.52
CA MET A 1 -62.01 69.66 4.59
C MET A 1 -60.67 69.06 5.03
N SER A 2 -59.83 69.73 5.83
CA SER A 2 -58.46 69.23 6.15
C SER A 2 -58.37 68.08 7.18
N LYS A 3 -59.37 67.88 8.04
CA LYS A 3 -59.35 66.80 9.06
C LYS A 3 -59.47 65.39 8.48
N ASN A 4 -60.14 65.22 7.33
CA ASN A 4 -60.33 63.90 6.71
C ASN A 4 -59.10 63.44 5.91
N PHE A 5 -58.35 64.38 5.32
CA PHE A 5 -57.09 64.06 4.63
C PHE A 5 -56.01 63.54 5.59
N LYS A 6 -55.93 64.07 6.83
CA LYS A 6 -54.97 63.57 7.84
C LYS A 6 -55.23 62.12 8.23
N LYS A 7 -56.50 61.71 8.37
CA LYS A 7 -56.87 60.33 8.72
C LYS A 7 -56.54 59.34 7.59
N VAL A 8 -56.72 59.74 6.33
CA VAL A 8 -56.36 58.92 5.17
C VAL A 8 -54.85 58.73 5.07
N TRP A 9 -54.06 59.78 5.24
CA TRP A 9 -52.59 59.67 5.26
C TRP A 9 -52.07 58.84 6.43
N GLN A 10 -52.71 58.93 7.60
CA GLN A 10 -52.39 58.07 8.76
C GLN A 10 -52.72 56.59 8.48
N ALA A 11 -53.87 56.31 7.86
CA ALA A 11 -54.24 54.95 7.47
C ALA A 11 -53.31 54.36 6.39
N ILE A 12 -52.91 55.17 5.40
CA ILE A 12 -51.93 54.77 4.39
C ILE A 12 -50.56 54.51 5.03
N ALA A 13 -50.09 55.37 5.93
CA ALA A 13 -48.82 55.17 6.64
C ALA A 13 -48.83 53.89 7.50
N LEU A 14 -49.95 53.58 8.15
CA LEU A 14 -50.15 52.34 8.93
C LEU A 14 -50.20 51.10 8.03
N LEU A 15 -50.95 51.13 6.93
CA LEU A 15 -50.97 50.00 5.98
C LEU A 15 -49.59 49.77 5.34
N SER A 16 -48.90 50.85 4.98
CA SER A 16 -47.56 50.80 4.38
C SER A 16 -46.54 50.19 5.34
N SER A 17 -46.64 50.49 6.64
CA SER A 17 -45.78 49.89 7.65
C SER A 17 -46.07 48.40 7.82
N SER A 18 -47.34 47.97 7.89
CA SER A 18 -47.69 46.54 7.96
C SER A 18 -47.26 45.72 6.73
N ILE A 19 -47.16 46.33 5.54
CA ILE A 19 -46.66 45.65 4.32
C ILE A 19 -45.12 45.67 4.28
N ALA A 20 -44.48 46.75 4.71
CA ALA A 20 -43.01 46.87 4.71
C ALA A 20 -42.33 46.01 5.79
N PHE A 21 -42.93 45.82 6.96
CA PHE A 21 -42.39 44.95 8.02
C PHE A 21 -42.46 43.45 7.70
N SER A 22 -43.24 43.04 6.69
CA SER A 22 -43.23 41.65 6.20
C SER A 22 -41.90 41.24 5.52
N GLN A 23 -41.04 42.21 5.17
CA GLN A 23 -39.79 41.95 4.43
C GLN A 23 -38.57 41.77 5.35
N ALA A 24 -38.71 42.04 6.66
CA ALA A 24 -37.63 41.94 7.64
C ALA A 24 -37.93 40.96 8.78
N GLY A 25 -39.14 40.39 8.83
CA GLY A 25 -39.60 39.44 9.85
C GLY A 25 -40.12 38.13 9.25
N ASN A 26 -40.61 37.23 10.10
CA ASN A 26 -41.21 35.97 9.67
C ASN A 26 -42.55 36.21 8.97
N VAL A 27 -42.75 35.61 7.79
CA VAL A 27 -44.02 35.66 7.05
C VAL A 27 -44.83 34.39 7.33
N GLY A 28 -45.97 34.55 8.00
CA GLY A 28 -46.93 33.48 8.24
C GLY A 28 -48.09 33.50 7.24
N ILE A 29 -48.36 32.37 6.58
CA ILE A 29 -49.58 32.15 5.80
C ILE A 29 -50.46 31.18 6.60
N ASN A 30 -51.61 31.68 7.06
CA ASN A 30 -52.54 30.95 7.94
C ASN A 30 -51.92 30.52 9.29
N THR A 31 -50.98 31.32 9.81
CA THR A 31 -50.35 31.13 11.12
C THR A 31 -50.05 32.48 11.77
N GLU A 32 -50.57 32.69 12.96
CA GLU A 32 -50.45 33.98 13.68
C GLU A 32 -49.07 34.13 14.37
N ASN A 33 -48.38 33.02 14.61
CA ASN A 33 -47.07 32.98 15.24
C ASN A 33 -46.09 32.11 14.41
N PRO A 34 -45.61 32.62 13.26
CA PRO A 34 -44.76 31.84 12.36
C PRO A 34 -43.44 31.43 13.02
N GLY A 35 -43.17 30.13 13.06
CA GLY A 35 -41.98 29.55 13.68
C GLY A 35 -40.72 29.61 12.81
N SER A 36 -40.85 30.01 11.56
CA SER A 36 -39.76 30.14 10.57
C SER A 36 -39.92 31.43 9.76
N THR A 37 -38.87 31.86 9.06
CA THR A 37 -38.91 33.08 8.23
C THR A 37 -40.02 33.03 7.17
N MET A 38 -40.40 31.84 6.71
CA MET A 38 -41.65 31.59 6.00
C MET A 38 -42.32 30.37 6.62
N ASP A 39 -43.56 30.52 7.11
CA ASP A 39 -44.34 29.45 7.73
C ASP A 39 -45.70 29.35 7.01
N VAL A 40 -45.97 28.22 6.37
CA VAL A 40 -47.19 27.97 5.59
C VAL A 40 -47.95 26.83 6.24
N ASN A 41 -49.03 27.15 6.95
CA ASN A 41 -49.95 26.17 7.52
C ASN A 41 -51.08 25.88 6.51
N GLY A 42 -50.73 25.20 5.42
CA GLY A 42 -51.61 24.94 4.29
C GLY A 42 -50.87 24.42 3.05
N SER A 43 -51.52 24.46 1.88
CA SER A 43 -50.94 23.98 0.62
C SER A 43 -50.02 25.02 -0.06
N LEU A 44 -48.94 24.56 -0.69
CA LEU A 44 -48.10 25.35 -1.59
C LEU A 44 -48.32 24.93 -3.05
N ALA A 45 -48.70 25.87 -3.91
CA ALA A 45 -48.84 25.65 -5.36
C ALA A 45 -47.62 26.22 -6.10
N ALA A 46 -46.63 25.36 -6.38
CA ALA A 46 -45.45 25.73 -7.15
C ALA A 46 -45.60 25.39 -8.65
N LYS A 47 -44.79 26.01 -9.52
CA LYS A 47 -44.86 25.81 -10.98
C LYS A 47 -44.61 24.34 -11.35
N TYR A 48 -45.54 23.75 -12.09
CA TYR A 48 -45.43 22.41 -12.67
C TYR A 48 -45.36 22.51 -14.19
N ASN A 49 -44.29 21.99 -14.79
CA ASN A 49 -44.08 21.97 -16.24
C ASN A 49 -44.07 20.54 -16.77
N SER A 50 -44.91 20.26 -17.77
CA SER A 50 -44.81 19.04 -18.56
C SER A 50 -43.95 19.29 -19.79
N VAL A 51 -42.88 18.52 -19.98
CA VAL A 51 -41.87 18.74 -21.02
C VAL A 51 -41.82 17.55 -21.97
N THR A 52 -41.87 17.79 -23.28
CA THR A 52 -41.72 16.76 -24.33
C THR A 52 -40.45 16.91 -25.15
N ALA A 53 -39.82 18.10 -25.12
CA ALA A 53 -38.57 18.36 -25.82
C ALA A 53 -37.44 17.50 -25.27
N SER A 54 -36.66 16.87 -26.16
CA SER A 54 -35.49 16.06 -25.80
C SER A 54 -34.30 16.89 -25.32
N VAL A 55 -34.31 18.21 -25.48
CA VAL A 55 -33.34 19.12 -24.84
C VAL A 55 -34.10 20.22 -24.12
N TYR A 56 -33.81 20.44 -22.84
CA TYR A 56 -34.46 21.47 -22.03
C TYR A 56 -33.44 22.23 -21.19
N ASN A 57 -33.49 23.57 -21.21
CA ASN A 57 -32.63 24.41 -20.38
C ASN A 57 -33.45 24.92 -19.18
N LEU A 58 -33.05 24.54 -17.97
CA LEU A 58 -33.75 24.94 -16.75
C LEU A 58 -33.50 26.43 -16.47
N SER A 59 -34.56 27.10 -16.00
CA SER A 59 -34.56 28.54 -15.72
C SER A 59 -34.85 28.83 -14.24
N ALA A 60 -34.65 30.09 -13.84
CA ALA A 60 -34.98 30.55 -12.49
C ALA A 60 -36.47 30.45 -12.12
N THR A 61 -37.36 30.26 -13.11
CA THR A 61 -38.80 30.16 -12.88
C THR A 61 -39.30 28.73 -12.71
N ASP A 62 -38.45 27.74 -12.96
CA ASP A 62 -38.86 26.34 -12.90
C ASP A 62 -38.82 25.80 -11.47
N PHE A 63 -39.64 24.80 -11.19
CA PHE A 63 -39.69 24.17 -9.87
C PHE A 63 -39.88 22.65 -10.00
N HIS A 64 -40.94 22.23 -10.69
CA HIS A 64 -41.17 20.83 -11.02
C HIS A 64 -41.23 20.63 -12.54
N LEU A 65 -40.41 19.71 -13.07
CA LEU A 65 -40.41 19.30 -14.47
C LEU A 65 -40.76 17.82 -14.59
N SER A 66 -41.79 17.50 -15.37
CA SER A 66 -42.17 16.14 -15.72
C SER A 66 -41.90 15.90 -17.20
N TYR A 67 -40.88 15.10 -17.51
CA TYR A 67 -40.59 14.69 -18.88
C TYR A 67 -41.52 13.58 -19.34
N LYS A 68 -42.13 13.75 -20.53
CA LYS A 68 -43.05 12.81 -21.19
C LYS A 68 -42.78 12.67 -22.70
N GLY A 69 -41.53 12.85 -23.11
CA GLY A 69 -41.14 12.70 -24.52
C GLY A 69 -40.97 11.24 -24.95
N THR A 70 -40.48 11.05 -26.17
CA THR A 70 -40.40 9.75 -26.86
C THR A 70 -38.97 9.30 -27.17
N SER A 71 -37.97 9.91 -26.54
CA SER A 71 -36.55 9.57 -26.72
C SER A 71 -35.73 9.91 -25.46
N ASN A 72 -34.43 9.59 -25.48
CA ASN A 72 -33.51 10.09 -24.46
C ASN A 72 -33.48 11.62 -24.48
N ALA A 73 -33.37 12.22 -23.30
CA ALA A 73 -33.41 13.67 -23.13
C ALA A 73 -32.21 14.22 -22.38
N THR A 74 -31.94 15.51 -22.58
CA THR A 74 -30.83 16.25 -21.98
C THR A 74 -31.36 17.51 -21.32
N PHE A 75 -31.22 17.61 -20.00
CA PHE A 75 -31.71 18.73 -19.21
C PHE A 75 -30.51 19.53 -18.68
N ASN A 76 -30.32 20.77 -19.09
CA ASN A 76 -29.18 21.58 -18.69
C ASN A 76 -29.57 22.47 -17.51
N LEU A 77 -28.80 22.38 -16.42
CA LEU A 77 -28.94 23.29 -15.29
C LEU A 77 -28.44 24.69 -15.65
N PRO A 78 -29.04 25.75 -15.07
CA PRO A 78 -28.54 27.09 -15.30
C PRO A 78 -27.18 27.28 -14.60
N ALA A 79 -26.31 28.08 -15.21
CA ALA A 79 -25.03 28.46 -14.62
C ALA A 79 -25.23 29.22 -13.31
N ALA A 80 -24.43 28.89 -12.30
CA ALA A 80 -24.48 29.55 -11.00
C ALA A 80 -24.02 31.01 -11.10
N ILE A 81 -24.78 31.89 -10.45
CA ILE A 81 -24.54 33.34 -10.46
C ILE A 81 -23.95 33.75 -9.11
N SER A 82 -22.93 34.61 -9.11
CA SER A 82 -22.38 35.21 -7.87
C SER A 82 -23.08 36.54 -7.53
N GLY A 83 -23.13 36.89 -6.26
CA GLY A 83 -23.69 38.16 -5.80
C GLY A 83 -25.22 38.16 -5.71
N ASN A 84 -25.83 39.33 -5.92
CA ASN A 84 -27.27 39.53 -5.73
C ASN A 84 -28.07 38.78 -6.81
N GLY A 85 -29.09 38.01 -6.40
CA GLY A 85 -29.84 37.15 -7.31
C GLY A 85 -29.20 35.79 -7.59
N ASN A 86 -28.19 35.38 -6.79
CA ASN A 86 -27.66 34.02 -6.83
C ASN A 86 -28.76 32.97 -6.57
N PHE A 87 -28.46 31.73 -6.93
CA PHE A 87 -29.42 30.64 -6.89
C PHE A 87 -29.34 29.81 -5.60
N LYS A 88 -28.58 30.24 -4.59
CA LYS A 88 -28.37 29.46 -3.36
C LYS A 88 -29.69 29.02 -2.75
N GLY A 89 -29.83 27.72 -2.51
CA GLY A 89 -31.04 27.10 -1.95
C GLY A 89 -32.16 26.85 -2.97
N ARG A 90 -31.98 27.21 -4.25
CA ARG A 90 -32.98 26.91 -5.29
C ARG A 90 -33.08 25.41 -5.51
N MET A 91 -34.29 24.90 -5.52
CA MET A 91 -34.58 23.49 -5.76
C MET A 91 -35.25 23.26 -7.12
N TYR A 92 -34.86 22.17 -7.78
CA TYR A 92 -35.56 21.63 -8.93
C TYR A 92 -35.92 20.17 -8.69
N THR A 93 -37.15 19.81 -9.01
CA THR A 93 -37.59 18.41 -9.11
C THR A 93 -37.72 18.03 -10.57
N ILE A 94 -37.02 16.98 -11.00
CA ILE A 94 -37.09 16.47 -12.37
C ILE A 94 -37.60 15.04 -12.30
N LYS A 95 -38.77 14.78 -12.87
CA LYS A 95 -39.40 13.47 -12.97
C LYS A 95 -39.32 12.97 -14.41
N ASN A 96 -38.77 11.77 -14.58
CA ASN A 96 -38.85 11.04 -15.82
C ASN A 96 -40.09 10.14 -15.80
N ASN A 97 -41.08 10.43 -16.64
CA ASN A 97 -42.29 9.62 -16.79
C ASN A 97 -42.27 8.81 -18.10
N THR A 98 -41.07 8.48 -18.58
CA THR A 98 -40.85 7.75 -19.83
C THR A 98 -40.01 6.49 -19.60
N ASN A 99 -39.87 5.68 -20.65
CA ASN A 99 -38.98 4.51 -20.67
C ASN A 99 -37.53 4.85 -21.10
N PHE A 100 -37.23 6.13 -21.30
CA PHE A 100 -35.92 6.61 -21.76
C PHE A 100 -35.09 7.16 -20.61
N ILE A 101 -33.86 7.59 -20.89
CA ILE A 101 -32.97 8.21 -19.89
C ILE A 101 -32.98 9.72 -20.08
N ILE A 102 -33.08 10.46 -18.97
CA ILE A 102 -32.76 11.91 -18.96
C ILE A 102 -31.33 12.07 -18.43
N THR A 103 -30.49 12.75 -19.17
CA THR A 103 -29.17 13.19 -18.71
C THR A 103 -29.26 14.65 -18.27
N ILE A 104 -28.98 14.91 -17.00
CA ILE A 104 -28.91 16.26 -16.46
C ILE A 104 -27.47 16.73 -16.51
N ASN A 105 -27.22 17.88 -17.13
CA ASN A 105 -25.90 18.47 -17.24
C ASN A 105 -25.75 19.66 -16.29
N ALA A 106 -24.60 19.74 -15.61
CA ALA A 106 -24.14 20.99 -15.03
C ALA A 106 -23.75 21.99 -16.12
N ALA A 107 -23.72 23.28 -15.78
CA ALA A 107 -23.34 24.33 -16.72
C ALA A 107 -21.81 24.50 -16.80
N GLY A 108 -21.24 24.53 -18.00
CA GLY A 108 -19.81 24.84 -18.18
C GLY A 108 -18.89 23.87 -17.43
N SER A 109 -18.05 24.40 -16.54
CA SER A 109 -17.14 23.61 -15.68
C SER A 109 -17.72 23.26 -14.31
N GLU A 110 -18.97 23.61 -14.04
CA GLU A 110 -19.65 23.30 -12.78
C GLU A 110 -19.95 21.80 -12.63
N THR A 111 -20.33 21.39 -11.41
CA THR A 111 -20.64 19.98 -11.12
C THR A 111 -21.88 19.80 -10.23
N ILE A 112 -22.47 18.60 -10.31
CA ILE A 112 -23.52 18.06 -9.46
C ILE A 112 -22.90 17.00 -8.55
N ASN A 113 -22.76 17.27 -7.26
CA ASN A 113 -22.00 16.40 -6.33
C ASN A 113 -20.62 15.96 -6.89
N GLY A 114 -19.91 16.87 -7.56
CA GLY A 114 -18.59 16.59 -8.16
C GLY A 114 -18.62 15.93 -9.55
N ASN A 115 -19.80 15.59 -10.09
CA ASN A 115 -19.95 15.03 -11.43
C ASN A 115 -20.44 16.08 -12.44
N ALA A 116 -19.98 16.02 -13.70
CA ALA A 116 -20.48 16.93 -14.75
C ALA A 116 -21.94 16.65 -15.12
N THR A 117 -22.40 15.42 -14.95
CA THR A 117 -23.75 14.98 -15.32
C THR A 117 -24.34 14.00 -14.31
N VAL A 118 -25.67 13.90 -14.28
CA VAL A 118 -26.45 12.90 -13.52
C VAL A 118 -27.52 12.30 -14.42
N SER A 119 -27.67 10.98 -14.42
CA SER A 119 -28.74 10.30 -15.16
C SER A 119 -29.99 10.09 -14.30
N VAL A 120 -31.17 10.29 -14.90
CA VAL A 120 -32.47 9.95 -14.34
C VAL A 120 -33.06 8.82 -15.19
N PRO A 121 -32.97 7.56 -14.72
CA PRO A 121 -33.54 6.41 -15.40
C PRO A 121 -35.06 6.49 -15.60
N ALA A 122 -35.57 5.57 -16.41
CA ALA A 122 -37.00 5.44 -16.67
C ALA A 122 -37.81 5.41 -15.38
N ASN A 123 -38.92 6.16 -15.36
CA ASN A 123 -39.85 6.23 -14.24
C ASN A 123 -39.27 6.73 -12.89
N GLN A 124 -38.06 7.29 -12.88
CA GLN A 124 -37.42 7.83 -11.66
C GLN A 124 -37.51 9.36 -11.59
N SER A 125 -37.16 9.92 -10.44
CA SER A 125 -37.08 11.37 -10.23
C SER A 125 -35.84 11.73 -9.44
N VAL A 126 -35.36 12.95 -9.64
CA VAL A 126 -34.32 13.56 -8.81
C VAL A 126 -34.77 14.91 -8.28
N GLN A 127 -34.26 15.26 -7.12
CA GLN A 127 -34.33 16.62 -6.58
C GLN A 127 -32.91 17.16 -6.42
N LEU A 128 -32.69 18.35 -6.95
CA LEU A 128 -31.42 19.06 -6.93
C LEU A 128 -31.57 20.36 -6.14
N ILE A 129 -30.55 20.76 -5.39
CA ILE A 129 -30.47 22.06 -4.74
C ILE A 129 -29.19 22.79 -5.13
N ASN A 130 -29.26 24.10 -5.39
CA ASN A 130 -28.08 24.89 -5.68
C ASN A 130 -27.36 25.31 -4.39
N THR A 131 -26.04 25.19 -4.35
CA THR A 131 -25.23 25.42 -3.14
C THR A 131 -24.84 26.89 -2.94
N GLY A 132 -25.02 27.73 -3.97
CA GLY A 132 -24.54 29.11 -4.01
C GLY A 132 -23.06 29.25 -4.37
N LEU A 133 -22.36 28.14 -4.65
CA LEU A 133 -20.99 28.15 -5.17
C LEU A 133 -20.98 28.42 -6.68
N THR A 134 -19.84 28.85 -7.21
CA THR A 134 -19.61 29.10 -8.63
C THR A 134 -18.30 28.46 -9.11
N GLY A 135 -18.08 28.41 -10.43
CA GLY A 135 -16.86 27.85 -11.03
C GLY A 135 -16.80 26.32 -10.97
N ALA A 136 -15.59 25.76 -10.98
CA ALA A 136 -15.36 24.30 -11.00
C ALA A 136 -15.60 23.63 -9.63
N ASN A 137 -16.74 23.93 -9.02
CA ASN A 137 -17.19 23.44 -7.72
C ASN A 137 -18.53 22.67 -7.86
N PRO A 138 -18.95 21.95 -6.82
CA PRO A 138 -20.31 21.41 -6.72
C PRO A 138 -21.32 22.56 -6.54
N THR A 139 -21.73 23.18 -7.64
CA THR A 139 -22.72 24.26 -7.64
C THR A 139 -24.13 23.72 -7.44
N TRP A 140 -24.33 22.43 -7.69
CA TRP A 140 -25.55 21.69 -7.44
C TRP A 140 -25.29 20.46 -6.58
N GLU A 141 -26.23 20.18 -5.67
CA GLU A 141 -26.25 19.00 -4.83
C GLU A 141 -27.47 18.15 -5.15
N LEU A 142 -27.28 16.83 -5.18
CA LEU A 142 -28.37 15.85 -5.32
C LEU A 142 -28.96 15.56 -3.93
N VAL A 143 -30.19 16.00 -3.70
CA VAL A 143 -30.90 15.89 -2.41
C VAL A 143 -31.69 14.59 -2.32
N MET A 144 -32.26 14.15 -3.44
CA MET A 144 -33.05 12.93 -3.51
C MET A 144 -32.93 12.31 -4.90
N SER A 145 -32.81 10.98 -4.94
CA SER A 145 -32.96 10.20 -6.17
C SER A 145 -33.95 9.07 -5.89
N GLY A 146 -35.01 8.97 -6.68
CA GLY A 146 -36.04 7.96 -6.52
C GLY A 146 -35.52 6.60 -6.99
N SER A 147 -35.34 5.65 -6.06
CA SER A 147 -35.04 4.26 -6.39
C SER A 147 -36.34 3.49 -6.66
N SER A 148 -36.53 3.05 -7.91
CA SER A 148 -37.32 1.84 -8.16
C SER A 148 -36.43 0.64 -7.84
N SER A 149 -36.97 -0.44 -7.28
CA SER A 149 -36.21 -1.67 -6.99
C SER A 149 -35.56 -2.19 -8.28
N THR A 150 -34.27 -1.96 -8.46
CA THR A 150 -33.51 -2.27 -9.69
C THR A 150 -33.07 -3.73 -9.79
N GLY A 151 -33.34 -4.57 -8.78
CA GLY A 151 -32.97 -5.98 -8.78
C GLY A 151 -33.89 -6.83 -9.66
N ASP A 152 -33.31 -7.76 -10.40
CA ASP A 152 -34.04 -8.80 -11.12
C ASP A 152 -34.73 -9.74 -10.11
N TYR A 153 -35.99 -10.10 -10.31
CA TYR A 153 -36.66 -11.07 -9.44
C TYR A 153 -37.73 -11.85 -10.18
N ILE A 154 -38.09 -13.03 -9.66
CA ILE A 154 -39.27 -13.79 -10.09
C ILE A 154 -39.79 -14.66 -8.94
N ILE A 155 -41.10 -14.75 -8.83
CA ILE A 155 -41.81 -15.64 -7.90
C ILE A 155 -42.88 -16.38 -8.71
N VAL A 156 -42.82 -17.71 -8.70
CA VAL A 156 -43.79 -18.57 -9.40
C VAL A 156 -44.22 -19.74 -8.51
N LYS A 157 -45.36 -20.34 -8.86
CA LYS A 157 -45.88 -21.56 -8.23
C LYS A 157 -46.33 -22.58 -9.29
N PRO A 158 -46.47 -23.88 -8.94
CA PRO A 158 -47.13 -24.85 -9.79
C PRO A 158 -48.55 -24.37 -10.17
N ALA A 159 -49.00 -24.73 -11.37
CA ALA A 159 -50.36 -24.41 -11.84
C ALA A 159 -51.33 -25.60 -11.74
N ALA A 160 -50.79 -26.81 -11.62
CA ALA A 160 -51.51 -28.06 -11.48
C ALA A 160 -50.66 -29.06 -10.68
N SER A 161 -51.31 -30.07 -10.10
CA SER A 161 -50.59 -31.16 -9.44
C SER A 161 -49.77 -31.94 -10.47
N GLN A 162 -48.56 -32.36 -10.09
CA GLN A 162 -47.62 -33.01 -11.01
C GLN A 162 -46.94 -34.21 -10.33
N SER A 163 -46.91 -35.34 -11.04
CA SER A 163 -46.22 -36.54 -10.60
C SER A 163 -44.73 -36.41 -10.91
N ILE A 164 -43.89 -36.56 -9.89
CA ILE A 164 -42.43 -36.44 -10.00
C ILE A 164 -41.75 -37.71 -9.51
N THR A 165 -40.66 -38.09 -10.16
CA THR A 165 -39.76 -39.17 -9.74
C THR A 165 -38.31 -38.72 -9.96
N THR A 166 -37.35 -39.60 -9.67
CA THR A 166 -35.92 -39.29 -9.87
C THR A 166 -35.66 -38.90 -11.32
N GLY A 167 -35.01 -37.76 -11.54
CA GLY A 167 -34.74 -37.20 -12.86
C GLY A 167 -35.88 -36.36 -13.48
N SER A 168 -37.02 -36.21 -12.80
CA SER A 168 -38.07 -35.26 -13.21
C SER A 168 -37.63 -33.81 -12.96
N ASP A 169 -38.05 -32.90 -13.84
CA ASP A 169 -37.96 -31.46 -13.61
C ASP A 169 -39.28 -30.92 -13.07
N VAL A 170 -39.23 -29.95 -12.17
CA VAL A 170 -40.42 -29.35 -11.57
C VAL A 170 -40.91 -28.20 -12.43
N THR A 171 -42.18 -28.26 -12.83
CA THR A 171 -42.80 -27.23 -13.65
C THR A 171 -43.50 -26.18 -12.77
N PHE A 172 -43.34 -24.92 -13.15
CA PHE A 172 -44.03 -23.78 -12.54
C PHE A 172 -44.77 -23.04 -13.65
N GLY A 173 -46.08 -22.87 -13.49
CA GLY A 173 -46.96 -22.35 -14.56
C GLY A 173 -47.77 -21.11 -14.15
N SER A 174 -47.67 -20.66 -12.90
CA SER A 174 -48.39 -19.50 -12.40
C SER A 174 -47.40 -18.46 -11.88
N LEU A 175 -47.40 -17.28 -12.53
CA LEU A 175 -46.59 -16.12 -12.17
C LEU A 175 -47.25 -15.32 -11.05
N ILE A 176 -46.51 -15.08 -9.97
CA ILE A 176 -46.95 -14.22 -8.86
C ILE A 176 -46.39 -12.81 -9.05
N ALA A 177 -45.08 -12.70 -9.29
CA ALA A 177 -44.41 -11.42 -9.53
C ALA A 177 -43.10 -11.63 -10.30
N SER A 178 -42.69 -10.66 -11.14
CA SER A 178 -41.40 -10.70 -11.84
C SER A 178 -40.88 -9.32 -12.23
N ASN A 179 -39.56 -9.23 -12.33
CA ASN A 179 -38.81 -8.14 -12.96
C ASN A 179 -37.55 -8.72 -13.63
N ASN A 180 -37.39 -8.50 -14.94
CA ASN A 180 -36.22 -8.87 -15.77
C ASN A 180 -35.77 -10.35 -15.84
N ILE A 181 -36.25 -11.25 -14.97
CA ILE A 181 -36.02 -12.70 -15.10
C ILE A 181 -37.10 -13.28 -16.00
N THR A 182 -36.72 -13.83 -17.15
CA THR A 182 -37.62 -14.56 -18.04
C THR A 182 -37.65 -16.04 -17.68
N TYR A 183 -38.80 -16.70 -17.88
CA TYR A 183 -38.93 -18.13 -17.60
C TYR A 183 -39.84 -18.84 -18.61
N ASN A 184 -39.64 -20.15 -18.76
CA ASN A 184 -40.51 -21.04 -19.53
C ASN A 184 -40.65 -22.39 -18.81
N THR A 185 -41.87 -22.73 -18.37
CA THR A 185 -42.22 -24.05 -17.82
C THR A 185 -41.27 -24.52 -16.70
N GLY A 186 -40.83 -23.60 -15.82
CA GLY A 186 -39.92 -23.89 -14.71
C GLY A 186 -38.42 -23.78 -15.02
N VAL A 187 -38.04 -23.32 -16.21
CA VAL A 187 -36.67 -22.94 -16.57
C VAL A 187 -36.53 -21.41 -16.51
N PHE A 188 -35.57 -20.91 -15.74
CA PHE A 188 -35.36 -19.48 -15.46
C PHE A 188 -34.04 -18.99 -16.06
N ASN A 189 -34.06 -17.85 -16.77
CA ASN A 189 -32.87 -17.29 -17.42
C ASN A 189 -32.21 -16.24 -16.53
N LEU A 190 -30.98 -16.53 -16.09
CA LEU A 190 -30.17 -15.65 -15.25
C LEU A 190 -29.10 -14.96 -16.10
N LYS A 191 -28.94 -13.65 -15.92
CA LYS A 191 -27.92 -12.86 -16.62
C LYS A 191 -26.53 -13.01 -16.01
N ALA A 192 -25.52 -13.08 -16.88
CA ALA A 192 -24.11 -13.15 -16.49
C ALA A 192 -23.72 -12.01 -15.53
N GLY A 193 -22.88 -12.31 -14.54
CA GLY A 193 -22.28 -11.31 -13.66
C GLY A 193 -23.16 -10.79 -12.53
N LYS A 194 -24.45 -11.11 -12.50
CA LYS A 194 -25.36 -10.80 -11.38
C LYS A 194 -25.38 -11.93 -10.35
N THR A 195 -25.61 -11.59 -9.08
CA THR A 195 -25.70 -12.58 -8.00
C THR A 195 -27.16 -12.78 -7.62
N TYR A 196 -27.61 -14.03 -7.63
CA TYR A 196 -29.00 -14.38 -7.34
C TYR A 196 -29.09 -15.28 -6.12
N ILE A 197 -30.15 -15.09 -5.33
CA ILE A 197 -30.63 -16.04 -4.34
C ILE A 197 -31.78 -16.82 -4.98
N LEU A 198 -31.66 -18.14 -5.01
CA LEU A 198 -32.65 -19.05 -5.55
C LEU A 198 -33.21 -19.88 -4.39
N ARG A 199 -34.54 -19.94 -4.30
CA ARG A 199 -35.27 -20.60 -3.22
C ARG A 199 -36.40 -21.42 -3.81
N CYS A 200 -36.55 -22.68 -3.41
CA CYS A 200 -37.66 -23.52 -3.84
C CYS A 200 -38.18 -24.37 -2.69
N GLN A 201 -39.48 -24.25 -2.43
CA GLN A 201 -40.20 -25.06 -1.47
C GLN A 201 -41.31 -25.81 -2.20
N LEU A 202 -41.26 -27.14 -2.17
CA LEU A 202 -42.26 -28.01 -2.77
C LEU A 202 -43.09 -28.68 -1.70
N HIS A 203 -44.27 -29.15 -2.09
CA HIS A 203 -45.18 -29.87 -1.20
C HIS A 203 -45.76 -31.06 -1.95
N ALA A 204 -45.62 -32.27 -1.39
CA ALA A 204 -46.22 -33.49 -1.94
C ALA A 204 -47.49 -33.85 -1.15
N THR A 205 -48.46 -34.43 -1.84
CA THR A 205 -49.74 -34.88 -1.27
C THR A 205 -49.84 -36.39 -1.16
N GLU A 206 -49.19 -37.11 -2.08
CA GLU A 206 -49.26 -38.57 -2.16
C GLU A 206 -47.91 -39.13 -2.59
N PHE A 207 -47.65 -40.37 -2.19
CA PHE A 207 -46.48 -41.14 -2.60
C PHE A 207 -46.91 -42.54 -3.04
N SER A 208 -46.29 -43.06 -4.10
CA SER A 208 -46.65 -44.36 -4.69
C SER A 208 -46.24 -45.56 -3.84
N ILE A 209 -45.42 -45.36 -2.81
CA ILE A 209 -44.93 -46.40 -1.89
C ILE A 209 -44.94 -45.86 -0.45
N ALA A 210 -45.00 -46.77 0.52
CA ALA A 210 -44.78 -46.43 1.92
C ALA A 210 -43.36 -45.89 2.12
N ASN A 211 -43.23 -44.83 2.94
CA ASN A 211 -41.97 -44.11 3.18
C ASN A 211 -41.32 -43.51 1.91
N GLY A 212 -42.12 -43.22 0.88
CA GLY A 212 -41.62 -42.54 -0.32
C GLY A 212 -41.04 -41.16 0.00
N TYR A 213 -40.07 -40.72 -0.81
CA TYR A 213 -39.46 -39.40 -0.68
C TYR A 213 -38.95 -38.91 -2.04
N ALA A 214 -38.80 -37.59 -2.18
CA ALA A 214 -38.14 -36.95 -3.31
C ALA A 214 -37.28 -35.78 -2.83
N ALA A 215 -35.98 -35.87 -3.07
CA ALA A 215 -35.02 -34.80 -2.84
C ALA A 215 -34.75 -34.03 -4.14
N TYR A 216 -34.72 -32.71 -4.06
CA TYR A 216 -34.66 -31.83 -5.21
C TYR A 216 -33.66 -30.69 -5.01
N GLN A 217 -33.10 -30.19 -6.10
CA GLN A 217 -32.07 -29.15 -6.08
C GLN A 217 -32.14 -28.25 -7.31
N TRP A 218 -31.40 -27.14 -7.25
CA TRP A 218 -31.16 -26.28 -8.40
C TRP A 218 -30.06 -26.85 -9.28
N VAL A 219 -30.35 -26.97 -10.58
CA VAL A 219 -29.41 -27.45 -11.58
C VAL A 219 -29.28 -26.45 -12.73
N ASP A 220 -28.15 -26.49 -13.42
CA ASP A 220 -28.02 -25.89 -14.75
C ASP A 220 -28.94 -26.65 -15.72
N ALA A 221 -29.81 -25.92 -16.41
CA ALA A 221 -30.83 -26.52 -17.27
C ALA A 221 -30.24 -27.19 -18.53
N SER A 222 -29.02 -26.84 -18.93
CA SER A 222 -28.37 -27.37 -20.14
C SER A 222 -27.79 -28.77 -19.96
N ASN A 223 -27.29 -29.07 -18.76
CA ASN A 223 -26.54 -30.31 -18.48
C ASN A 223 -27.03 -31.07 -17.23
N ASN A 224 -28.03 -30.53 -16.51
CA ASN A 224 -28.56 -31.07 -15.27
C ASN A 224 -27.55 -31.17 -14.11
N SER A 225 -26.39 -30.51 -14.21
CA SER A 225 -25.41 -30.47 -13.13
C SER A 225 -25.93 -29.61 -11.97
N PRO A 226 -25.74 -30.02 -10.70
CA PRO A 226 -26.04 -29.19 -9.53
C PRO A 226 -25.32 -27.84 -9.59
N LEU A 227 -25.99 -26.77 -9.16
CA LEU A 227 -25.33 -25.48 -9.00
C LEU A 227 -24.32 -25.52 -7.83
N PRO A 228 -23.21 -24.75 -7.87
CA PRO A 228 -22.11 -24.88 -6.91
C PRO A 228 -22.45 -24.76 -5.42
N THR A 229 -23.54 -24.07 -5.07
CA THR A 229 -23.97 -23.84 -3.68
C THR A 229 -25.38 -24.39 -3.40
N THR A 230 -25.93 -25.21 -4.31
CA THR A 230 -27.28 -25.73 -4.10
C THR A 230 -27.33 -26.66 -2.89
N THR A 231 -28.36 -26.46 -2.07
CA THR A 231 -28.79 -27.40 -1.04
C THR A 231 -29.94 -28.25 -1.56
N LEU A 232 -30.18 -29.38 -0.89
CA LEU A 232 -31.30 -30.28 -1.20
C LEU A 232 -32.54 -29.86 -0.41
N GLY A 233 -33.63 -29.61 -1.12
CA GLY A 233 -34.97 -29.67 -0.53
C GLY A 233 -35.50 -31.09 -0.53
N VAL A 234 -36.43 -31.41 0.38
CA VAL A 234 -36.98 -32.77 0.51
C VAL A 234 -38.48 -32.73 0.78
N VAL A 235 -39.23 -33.55 0.04
CA VAL A 235 -40.60 -33.95 0.38
C VAL A 235 -40.61 -35.44 0.70
N ASP A 236 -41.27 -35.86 1.77
CA ASP A 236 -41.34 -37.26 2.18
C ASP A 236 -42.72 -37.64 2.74
N ALA A 237 -43.01 -38.94 2.71
CA ALA A 237 -44.27 -39.53 3.16
C ALA A 237 -44.33 -39.77 4.68
N LEU A 238 -43.18 -39.74 5.37
CA LEU A 238 -43.06 -39.95 6.81
C LEU A 238 -43.49 -38.71 7.60
N ASN A 239 -43.44 -37.53 6.98
CA ASN A 239 -43.97 -36.28 7.51
C ASN A 239 -45.51 -36.21 7.41
N ASN A 240 -46.19 -37.21 7.98
CA ASN A 240 -47.57 -37.08 8.37
C ASN A 240 -47.61 -36.22 9.64
N TYR A 241 -47.57 -34.90 9.47
CA TYR A 241 -47.57 -33.91 10.54
C TYR A 241 -48.79 -34.09 11.47
N PRO A 242 -48.63 -34.43 12.77
CA PRO A 242 -49.71 -34.25 13.72
C PRO A 242 -49.82 -32.76 14.03
N ALA A 243 -50.52 -32.00 13.18
CA ALA A 243 -51.21 -30.71 13.37
C ALA A 243 -50.83 -29.74 14.52
N SER A 244 -49.59 -29.71 15.06
CA SER A 244 -49.30 -28.97 16.30
C SER A 244 -47.90 -28.35 16.43
N SER A 245 -46.98 -28.56 15.48
CA SER A 245 -45.67 -27.87 15.53
C SER A 245 -45.11 -27.56 14.14
N ILE A 246 -45.45 -26.40 13.58
CA ILE A 246 -44.99 -25.92 12.27
C ILE A 246 -43.44 -26.02 12.14
N GLY A 247 -42.93 -27.08 11.50
CA GLY A 247 -41.52 -27.24 11.13
C GLY A 247 -41.41 -27.55 9.63
N GLY A 248 -40.95 -26.58 8.86
CA GLY A 248 -40.99 -26.62 7.39
C GLY A 248 -40.23 -27.80 6.77
N GLN A 249 -40.75 -28.29 5.64
CA GLN A 249 -40.00 -29.17 4.73
C GLN A 249 -38.73 -28.44 4.25
N PRO A 250 -37.56 -29.11 4.19
CA PRO A 250 -36.32 -28.48 3.74
C PRO A 250 -36.48 -27.84 2.36
N GLU A 251 -36.02 -26.59 2.24
CA GLU A 251 -36.03 -25.80 1.00
C GLU A 251 -34.77 -26.10 0.17
N ALA A 252 -34.90 -26.14 -1.16
CA ALA A 252 -33.73 -26.07 -2.04
C ALA A 252 -33.29 -24.62 -2.22
N TYR A 253 -32.11 -24.29 -1.68
CA TYR A 253 -31.53 -22.96 -1.66
C TYR A 253 -30.20 -22.93 -2.43
N ALA A 254 -29.94 -21.86 -3.19
CA ALA A 254 -28.63 -21.60 -3.82
C ALA A 254 -28.32 -20.10 -3.89
N ILE A 255 -27.04 -19.75 -3.77
CA ILE A 255 -26.51 -18.43 -4.16
C ILE A 255 -25.66 -18.62 -5.40
N TYR A 256 -26.08 -18.05 -6.52
CA TYR A 256 -25.45 -18.31 -7.81
C TYR A 256 -25.12 -17.03 -8.58
N LYS A 257 -23.89 -16.97 -9.09
CA LYS A 257 -23.39 -15.93 -9.97
C LYS A 257 -22.95 -16.57 -11.29
N PRO A 258 -23.79 -16.58 -12.34
CA PRO A 258 -23.42 -17.17 -13.61
C PRO A 258 -22.32 -16.36 -14.31
N ALA A 259 -21.34 -17.05 -14.91
CA ALA A 259 -20.27 -16.42 -15.68
C ALA A 259 -20.72 -16.00 -17.10
N THR A 260 -21.73 -16.69 -17.63
CA THR A 260 -22.41 -16.43 -18.91
C THR A 260 -23.92 -16.49 -18.67
N ASP A 261 -24.76 -15.92 -19.54
CA ASP A 261 -26.21 -16.08 -19.40
C ASP A 261 -26.56 -17.57 -19.27
N THR A 262 -27.20 -17.95 -18.17
CA THR A 262 -27.39 -19.35 -17.77
C THR A 262 -28.85 -19.61 -17.45
N SER A 263 -29.39 -20.70 -17.98
CA SER A 263 -30.72 -21.20 -17.62
C SER A 263 -30.62 -22.16 -16.44
N VAL A 264 -31.49 -22.01 -15.43
CA VAL A 264 -31.54 -22.88 -14.26
C VAL A 264 -32.94 -23.46 -14.07
N LYS A 265 -33.03 -24.61 -13.42
CA LYS A 265 -34.31 -25.28 -13.09
C LYS A 265 -34.21 -26.08 -11.79
N VAL A 266 -35.36 -26.48 -11.26
CA VAL A 266 -35.44 -27.39 -10.10
C VAL A 266 -35.63 -28.82 -10.62
N ARG A 267 -34.77 -29.73 -10.18
CA ARG A 267 -34.77 -31.13 -10.60
C ARG A 267 -34.77 -32.08 -9.41
N ILE A 268 -35.47 -33.20 -9.53
CA ILE A 268 -35.46 -34.28 -8.55
C ILE A 268 -34.18 -35.09 -8.73
N GLU A 269 -33.32 -35.05 -7.71
CA GLU A 269 -32.00 -35.68 -7.73
C GLU A 269 -32.09 -37.15 -7.32
N THR A 270 -32.80 -37.42 -6.23
CA THR A 270 -32.98 -38.77 -5.70
C THR A 270 -34.38 -38.90 -5.12
N GLY A 271 -34.95 -40.10 -5.19
CA GLY A 271 -36.25 -40.37 -4.61
C GLY A 271 -36.59 -41.85 -4.53
N GLY A 272 -37.40 -42.20 -3.54
CA GLY A 272 -38.02 -43.51 -3.40
C GLY A 272 -39.48 -43.44 -3.82
N GLY A 273 -39.82 -44.07 -4.94
CA GLY A 273 -41.17 -44.04 -5.53
C GLY A 273 -41.46 -42.76 -6.33
N THR A 274 -42.75 -42.51 -6.57
CA THR A 274 -43.26 -41.32 -7.25
C THR A 274 -44.01 -40.45 -6.25
N ALA A 275 -43.73 -39.15 -6.22
CA ALA A 275 -44.43 -38.18 -5.39
C ALA A 275 -45.40 -37.35 -6.23
N LEU A 276 -46.61 -37.10 -5.72
CA LEU A 276 -47.58 -36.18 -6.34
C LEU A 276 -47.45 -34.80 -5.70
N LEU A 277 -46.81 -33.85 -6.39
CA LEU A 277 -46.70 -32.47 -5.93
C LEU A 277 -48.05 -31.75 -5.99
N HIS A 278 -48.34 -30.94 -4.98
CA HIS A 278 -49.54 -30.11 -4.92
C HIS A 278 -49.47 -28.94 -5.90
N GLY A 279 -50.53 -28.75 -6.68
CA GLY A 279 -50.60 -27.73 -7.73
C GLY A 279 -50.73 -26.27 -7.29
N SER A 280 -50.58 -25.93 -6.00
CA SER A 280 -50.81 -24.55 -5.53
C SER A 280 -50.07 -24.11 -4.26
N ILE A 281 -49.41 -25.03 -3.54
CA ILE A 281 -48.81 -24.72 -2.21
C ILE A 281 -47.29 -24.60 -2.30
N GLY A 282 -46.65 -25.36 -3.19
CA GLY A 282 -45.24 -25.14 -3.49
C GLY A 282 -45.02 -23.80 -4.21
N PHE A 283 -43.88 -23.16 -3.97
CA PHE A 283 -43.47 -21.96 -4.69
C PHE A 283 -41.95 -21.91 -4.80
N MET A 284 -41.47 -21.08 -5.72
CA MET A 284 -40.06 -20.75 -5.79
C MET A 284 -39.90 -19.25 -5.99
N SER A 285 -38.76 -18.71 -5.53
CA SER A 285 -38.37 -17.32 -5.76
C SER A 285 -36.90 -17.21 -6.18
N ILE A 286 -36.62 -16.40 -7.20
CA ILE A 286 -35.27 -15.94 -7.53
C ILE A 286 -35.27 -14.44 -7.29
N THR A 287 -34.27 -13.95 -6.58
CA THR A 287 -34.10 -12.52 -6.37
C THR A 287 -32.63 -12.21 -6.57
N GLU A 288 -32.35 -11.22 -7.41
CA GLU A 288 -31.04 -10.59 -7.47
C GLU A 288 -30.75 -10.09 -6.07
N LEU A 289 -29.73 -10.68 -5.45
CA LEU A 289 -29.11 -10.09 -4.29
C LEU A 289 -28.46 -8.83 -4.83
N SER A 290 -29.19 -7.71 -4.68
CA SER A 290 -28.84 -6.41 -5.21
C SER A 290 -27.34 -6.24 -5.03
N GLY A 291 -26.61 -5.93 -6.11
CA GLY A 291 -25.25 -5.41 -5.94
C GLY A 291 -25.36 -4.22 -5.01
N GLY A 292 -25.03 -4.41 -3.74
CA GLY A 292 -25.53 -3.57 -2.66
C GLY A 292 -25.12 -2.12 -2.87
N ASN A 293 -26.11 -1.26 -3.09
CA ASN A 293 -26.01 0.12 -2.64
C ASN A 293 -26.68 0.15 -1.25
N GLY A 294 -25.91 -0.30 -0.26
CA GLY A 294 -26.32 -0.37 1.14
C GLY A 294 -25.13 0.01 2.00
N SER A 295 -25.17 1.24 2.50
CA SER A 295 -24.41 1.62 3.68
C SER A 295 -24.70 0.61 4.80
N GLY A 296 -23.65 0.04 5.39
CA GLY A 296 -23.69 -0.77 6.61
C GLY A 296 -23.84 -2.28 6.39
N GLY A 297 -22.70 -3.00 6.33
CA GLY A 297 -22.68 -4.47 6.43
C GLY A 297 -21.63 -5.15 5.58
N THR A 298 -20.35 -4.88 5.86
CA THR A 298 -19.18 -5.75 5.61
C THR A 298 -19.21 -6.60 4.34
N THR A 299 -19.26 -5.95 3.18
CA THR A 299 -18.73 -6.55 1.95
C THR A 299 -17.21 -6.61 2.10
N ILE A 300 -16.66 -7.80 2.32
CA ILE A 300 -15.26 -8.07 2.01
C ILE A 300 -15.13 -7.96 0.48
N ILE A 301 -14.95 -6.73 0.00
CA ILE A 301 -14.45 -6.47 -1.35
C ILE A 301 -12.98 -6.85 -1.28
N ASN A 302 -12.58 -7.88 -2.02
CA ASN A 302 -11.18 -8.14 -2.33
C ASN A 302 -10.53 -6.82 -2.71
N ASN A 303 -9.69 -6.32 -1.81
CA ASN A 303 -8.89 -5.10 -1.88
C ASN A 303 -8.70 -4.63 -3.32
N ASN A 304 -9.45 -3.64 -3.79
CA ASN A 304 -8.83 -2.60 -4.58
C ASN A 304 -8.16 -1.66 -3.56
N ILE A 305 -7.01 -2.07 -3.03
CA ILE A 305 -6.07 -1.10 -2.47
C ILE A 305 -5.45 -0.41 -3.69
N THR A 306 -6.20 0.53 -4.27
CA THR A 306 -5.61 1.59 -5.08
C THR A 306 -4.86 2.48 -4.09
N ALA A 307 -3.53 2.42 -4.12
CA ALA A 307 -2.75 3.50 -3.54
C ALA A 307 -3.15 4.80 -4.26
N SER A 308 -3.35 5.89 -3.52
CA SER A 308 -3.80 7.20 -4.05
C SER A 308 -2.77 7.89 -4.96
N ASN A 309 -1.76 7.16 -5.42
CA ASN A 309 -0.69 7.56 -6.33
C ASN A 309 -0.83 6.96 -7.75
N GLY A 310 -1.96 6.33 -8.08
CA GLY A 310 -2.27 5.93 -9.46
C GLY A 310 -1.71 4.58 -9.90
N THR A 311 -1.39 3.67 -8.97
CA THR A 311 -1.11 2.27 -9.30
C THR A 311 -2.37 1.41 -9.17
N SER A 312 -2.66 0.65 -10.23
CA SER A 312 -3.71 -0.38 -10.23
C SER A 312 -3.09 -1.75 -10.01
N MET A 313 -3.85 -2.62 -9.34
CA MET A 313 -3.52 -4.04 -9.24
C MET A 313 -3.49 -4.69 -10.62
N SER A 314 -2.53 -5.59 -10.81
CA SER A 314 -2.50 -6.52 -11.92
C SER A 314 -2.35 -7.92 -11.33
N GLY A 315 -3.43 -8.70 -11.38
CA GLY A 315 -3.50 -10.00 -10.69
C GLY A 315 -3.72 -9.87 -9.18
N SER A 316 -3.04 -10.71 -8.41
CA SER A 316 -3.10 -10.77 -6.93
C SER A 316 -2.09 -9.87 -6.22
N ASP A 317 -1.30 -9.07 -6.94
CA ASP A 317 -0.19 -8.29 -6.39
C ASP A 317 -0.55 -6.80 -6.27
N VAL A 318 -0.25 -6.22 -5.10
CA VAL A 318 -0.30 -4.77 -4.85
C VAL A 318 0.97 -4.15 -5.43
N ARG A 319 0.85 -3.33 -6.47
CA ARG A 319 1.97 -2.58 -7.03
C ARG A 319 2.08 -1.22 -6.33
N LEU A 320 3.27 -0.85 -5.87
CA LEU A 320 3.59 0.48 -5.35
C LEU A 320 4.30 1.29 -6.45
N GLY A 321 3.73 2.40 -6.90
CA GLY A 321 4.32 3.23 -7.95
C GLY A 321 3.54 4.52 -8.22
N GLY A 322 4.15 5.51 -8.88
CA GLY A 322 3.60 6.85 -9.09
C GLY A 322 4.09 7.89 -8.05
N THR A 323 3.67 9.15 -8.20
CA THR A 323 4.04 10.23 -7.27
C THR A 323 3.38 10.00 -5.92
N LEU A 324 4.16 9.86 -4.85
CA LEU A 324 3.64 9.90 -3.48
C LEU A 324 3.13 11.31 -3.18
N SER A 325 1.82 11.48 -3.08
CA SER A 325 1.18 12.77 -2.81
C SER A 325 1.19 13.16 -1.33
N GLN A 326 1.60 12.24 -0.46
CA GLN A 326 1.70 12.41 0.99
C GLN A 326 2.92 11.64 1.53
N ALA A 327 3.34 12.00 2.74
CA ALA A 327 4.35 11.22 3.48
C ALA A 327 3.89 9.76 3.62
N THR A 328 4.76 8.84 3.26
CA THR A 328 4.49 7.39 3.26
C THR A 328 5.48 6.71 4.18
N ASN A 329 4.96 6.05 5.21
CA ASN A 329 5.75 5.24 6.14
C ASN A 329 5.48 3.76 5.86
N ILE A 330 6.53 2.95 5.83
CA ILE A 330 6.41 1.49 5.84
C ILE A 330 6.71 1.06 7.28
N ASP A 331 5.66 0.68 8.03
CA ASP A 331 5.80 0.08 9.36
C ASP A 331 5.83 -1.45 9.21
N ASN A 332 6.97 -2.04 9.59
CA ASN A 332 7.18 -3.46 9.42
C ASN A 332 6.66 -4.28 10.62
N ALA A 333 6.28 -3.65 11.73
CA ALA A 333 5.80 -4.30 12.96
C ALA A 333 6.68 -5.49 13.42
N GLY A 334 8.01 -5.36 13.31
CA GLY A 334 8.96 -6.41 13.68
C GLY A 334 9.27 -7.46 12.60
N ASN A 335 8.69 -7.35 11.40
CA ASN A 335 8.96 -8.25 10.27
C ASN A 335 10.05 -7.73 9.33
N ASN A 336 10.54 -8.62 8.45
CA ASN A 336 11.55 -8.25 7.45
C ASN A 336 10.91 -7.62 6.20
N LEU A 337 11.42 -6.46 5.77
CA LEU A 337 11.20 -5.97 4.41
C LEU A 337 12.22 -6.63 3.48
N SER A 338 11.77 -7.59 2.67
CA SER A 338 12.64 -8.32 1.74
C SER A 338 12.43 -7.88 0.29
N ILE A 339 13.52 -7.57 -0.40
CA ILE A 339 13.56 -7.34 -1.84
C ILE A 339 14.41 -8.46 -2.45
N ASN A 340 13.77 -9.59 -2.74
CA ASN A 340 14.44 -10.85 -3.13
C ASN A 340 14.45 -11.10 -4.65
N GLY A 341 13.84 -10.21 -5.44
CA GLY A 341 13.86 -10.29 -6.89
C GLY A 341 15.25 -10.06 -7.48
N THR A 342 15.40 -10.36 -8.78
CA THR A 342 16.65 -10.11 -9.51
C THR A 342 16.95 -8.62 -9.73
N GLY A 343 15.95 -7.75 -9.53
CA GLY A 343 16.00 -6.30 -9.69
C GLY A 343 16.95 -5.57 -8.72
N LYS A 344 16.89 -4.23 -8.76
CA LYS A 344 17.74 -3.31 -8.00
C LYS A 344 16.88 -2.29 -7.24
N VAL A 345 17.40 -1.78 -6.13
CA VAL A 345 16.85 -0.60 -5.44
C VAL A 345 17.54 0.62 -6.03
N LEU A 346 16.79 1.46 -6.73
CA LEU A 346 17.26 2.70 -7.33
C LEU A 346 16.79 3.89 -6.48
N LEU A 347 17.72 4.75 -6.06
CA LEU A 347 17.46 5.95 -5.27
C LEU A 347 17.97 7.16 -6.03
N GLY A 348 17.10 8.14 -6.29
CA GLY A 348 17.43 9.34 -7.08
C GLY A 348 17.40 9.16 -8.61
N THR A 349 17.19 7.93 -9.09
CA THR A 349 17.05 7.59 -10.51
C THR A 349 15.99 6.51 -10.73
N ASN A 350 15.40 6.46 -11.93
CA ASN A 350 14.50 5.38 -12.38
C ASN A 350 15.15 4.49 -13.46
N THR A 351 16.42 4.70 -13.76
CA THR A 351 17.21 3.91 -14.71
C THR A 351 18.53 3.48 -14.08
N VAL A 352 19.10 2.37 -14.54
CA VAL A 352 20.39 1.89 -14.03
C VAL A 352 21.51 2.72 -14.68
N PRO A 353 22.28 3.51 -13.92
CA PRO A 353 23.40 4.28 -14.46
C PRO A 353 24.49 3.37 -15.04
N THR A 354 25.24 3.89 -16.01
CA THR A 354 26.37 3.20 -16.63
C THR A 354 27.37 2.72 -15.57
N GLY A 355 27.75 1.44 -15.61
CA GLY A 355 28.69 0.83 -14.66
C GLY A 355 28.05 0.23 -13.39
N ALA A 356 26.77 0.45 -13.14
CA ALA A 356 26.07 -0.07 -11.95
C ALA A 356 25.47 -1.48 -12.13
N SER A 357 25.91 -2.26 -13.14
CA SER A 357 25.33 -3.56 -13.47
C SER A 357 25.41 -4.58 -12.33
N ASN A 358 26.47 -4.53 -11.53
CA ASN A 358 26.70 -5.47 -10.42
C ASN A 358 26.16 -4.97 -9.07
N ALA A 359 25.75 -3.71 -8.96
CA ALA A 359 25.23 -3.14 -7.72
C ALA A 359 23.75 -3.48 -7.51
N LYS A 360 23.37 -3.84 -6.28
CA LYS A 360 21.96 -4.08 -5.90
C LYS A 360 21.26 -2.83 -5.36
N ILE A 361 22.01 -1.94 -4.73
CA ILE A 361 21.57 -0.60 -4.34
C ILE A 361 22.34 0.39 -5.19
N VAL A 362 21.63 1.28 -5.88
CA VAL A 362 22.20 2.34 -6.70
C VAL A 362 21.64 3.66 -6.21
N ILE A 363 22.54 4.58 -5.89
CA ILE A 363 22.19 5.93 -5.44
C ILE A 363 22.80 6.91 -6.44
N ASP A 364 21.95 7.65 -7.14
CA ASP A 364 22.35 8.67 -8.11
C ASP A 364 21.72 10.01 -7.71
N ASN A 365 22.54 10.88 -7.11
CA ASN A 365 22.14 12.23 -6.69
C ASN A 365 22.62 13.30 -7.68
N GLY A 366 22.96 12.90 -8.91
CA GLY A 366 23.54 13.80 -9.92
C GLY A 366 24.85 14.43 -9.45
N THR A 367 24.92 15.76 -9.50
CA THR A 367 26.11 16.55 -9.12
C THR A 367 26.10 17.04 -7.66
N ALA A 368 25.07 16.70 -6.89
CA ALA A 368 24.96 17.13 -5.50
C ALA A 368 25.67 16.18 -4.54
N ASN A 369 26.51 16.73 -3.66
CA ASN A 369 27.21 15.99 -2.61
C ASN A 369 26.23 15.36 -1.61
N GLY A 370 26.63 14.26 -0.97
CA GLY A 370 25.89 13.66 0.15
C GLY A 370 24.83 12.65 -0.23
N ALA A 371 25.02 11.91 -1.32
CA ALA A 371 24.09 10.87 -1.80
C ALA A 371 23.80 9.78 -0.74
N LEU A 372 24.76 9.47 0.14
CA LEU A 372 24.64 8.46 1.19
C LEU A 372 25.10 9.03 2.53
N GLN A 373 24.26 8.89 3.56
CA GLN A 373 24.62 9.15 4.95
C GLN A 373 24.36 7.89 5.77
N ILE A 374 25.36 7.44 6.52
CA ILE A 374 25.28 6.31 7.44
C ILE A 374 25.63 6.84 8.84
N LYS A 375 24.68 6.76 9.78
CA LYS A 375 24.85 7.22 11.16
C LYS A 375 24.39 6.12 12.11
N ASP A 376 25.28 5.69 12.99
CA ASP A 376 24.99 4.73 14.06
C ASP A 376 25.25 5.32 15.46
N GLY A 377 25.63 6.60 15.54
CA GLY A 377 25.99 7.30 16.77
C GLY A 377 27.49 7.29 17.08
N THR A 378 28.28 6.48 16.40
CA THR A 378 29.73 6.34 16.61
C THR A 378 30.56 7.03 15.52
N GLN A 379 29.92 7.58 14.49
CA GLN A 379 30.61 8.35 13.45
C GLN A 379 31.30 9.60 14.05
N GLN A 380 32.57 9.82 13.68
CA GLN A 380 33.38 10.97 14.09
C GLN A 380 34.24 11.48 12.93
N LEU A 381 34.75 12.71 13.05
CA LEU A 381 35.72 13.24 12.10
C LEU A 381 36.97 12.34 12.07
N GLY A 382 37.41 11.93 10.88
CA GLY A 382 38.57 11.06 10.69
C GLY A 382 38.30 9.56 10.82
N TYR A 383 37.07 9.16 11.15
CA TYR A 383 36.69 7.75 11.16
C TYR A 383 36.31 7.30 9.75
N VAL A 384 36.57 6.03 9.47
CA VAL A 384 36.20 5.36 8.23
C VAL A 384 35.24 4.21 8.53
N LEU A 385 34.30 3.95 7.64
CA LEU A 385 33.41 2.80 7.75
C LEU A 385 34.17 1.54 7.32
N THR A 386 34.43 0.66 8.27
CA THR A 386 35.14 -0.62 8.05
C THR A 386 34.21 -1.79 8.34
N SER A 387 34.48 -2.96 7.76
CA SER A 387 33.68 -4.16 7.97
C SER A 387 34.49 -5.29 8.59
N ASP A 388 33.86 -6.09 9.44
CA ASP A 388 34.44 -7.32 9.98
C ASP A 388 34.37 -8.50 8.99
N ALA A 389 34.76 -9.70 9.43
CA ALA A 389 34.76 -10.92 8.61
C ALA A 389 33.34 -11.38 8.21
N ASN A 390 32.29 -10.91 8.88
CA ASN A 390 30.90 -11.20 8.56
C ASN A 390 30.26 -10.10 7.69
N GLY A 391 31.01 -9.06 7.34
CA GLY A 391 30.52 -7.91 6.58
C GLY A 391 29.73 -6.90 7.42
N LEU A 392 29.78 -6.99 8.76
CA LEU A 392 29.16 -5.99 9.63
C LEU A 392 30.03 -4.73 9.63
N ALA A 393 29.45 -3.64 9.13
CA ALA A 393 30.13 -2.36 9.02
C ALA A 393 30.01 -1.53 10.31
N THR A 394 31.11 -0.96 10.77
CA THR A 394 31.19 -0.06 11.93
C THR A 394 32.12 1.12 11.64
N TRP A 395 31.79 2.30 12.16
CA TRP A 395 32.72 3.42 12.13
C TRP A 395 33.91 3.13 13.04
N SER A 396 35.11 3.22 12.49
CA SER A 396 36.34 2.97 13.23
C SER A 396 37.33 4.08 12.96
N SER A 397 38.13 4.39 13.98
CA SER A 397 39.24 5.34 13.91
C SER A 397 40.42 4.79 13.11
N THR A 398 40.17 4.00 12.06
CA THR A 398 41.19 3.28 11.27
C THR A 398 41.98 4.23 10.38
N VAL A 399 42.54 5.28 11.01
CA VAL A 399 43.83 5.84 10.66
C VAL A 399 44.88 4.75 10.92
N THR A 400 44.89 3.68 10.12
CA THR A 400 46.09 2.84 9.97
C THR A 400 47.08 3.58 9.08
N THR A 401 47.60 4.71 9.57
CA THR A 401 48.78 5.38 9.01
C THR A 401 49.72 5.93 10.08
N ALA A 402 49.56 5.60 11.35
CA ALA A 402 50.54 5.93 12.37
C ALA A 402 51.12 4.65 12.96
N PHE A 403 52.42 4.66 13.21
CA PHE A 403 53.18 3.74 14.06
C PHE A 403 52.60 3.72 15.48
N ALA A 404 51.31 3.36 15.65
CA ALA A 404 50.70 3.12 16.94
C ALA A 404 51.65 2.22 17.70
N ASP A 405 51.94 2.54 18.98
CA ASP A 405 53.01 2.05 19.87
C ASP A 405 53.08 0.52 20.07
N ASN A 406 52.92 -0.24 19.01
CA ASN A 406 52.96 -1.68 18.89
C ASN A 406 54.36 -2.10 18.41
N TRP A 407 55.37 -1.48 19.04
CA TRP A 407 56.77 -1.81 18.84
C TRP A 407 57.03 -3.18 19.45
N THR A 408 57.47 -4.11 18.63
CA THR A 408 57.95 -5.41 19.10
C THR A 408 59.44 -5.28 19.41
N SER A 409 59.86 -5.67 20.60
CA SER A 409 61.27 -5.65 20.97
C SER A 409 61.98 -6.95 20.56
N TYR A 410 63.30 -6.91 20.56
CA TYR A 410 64.15 -8.08 20.33
C TYR A 410 64.00 -9.13 21.43
N ASN A 411 64.31 -10.38 21.08
CA ASN A 411 64.38 -11.52 22.00
C ASN A 411 65.83 -11.85 22.33
N GLY A 412 66.09 -12.35 23.54
CA GLY A 412 67.41 -12.80 23.99
C GLY A 412 68.12 -11.81 24.90
N THR A 413 69.38 -12.10 25.24
CA THR A 413 70.23 -11.24 26.10
C THR A 413 71.39 -10.73 25.28
N LEU A 414 71.52 -9.40 25.18
CA LEU A 414 72.63 -8.79 24.47
C LEU A 414 73.96 -9.07 25.18
N THR A 415 74.86 -9.76 24.50
CA THR A 415 76.26 -9.94 24.89
C THR A 415 77.15 -9.07 24.01
N ASN A 416 78.28 -8.57 24.53
CA ASN A 416 79.24 -7.84 23.71
C ASN A 416 79.83 -8.75 22.62
N PRO A 417 79.43 -8.57 21.34
CA PRO A 417 79.83 -9.48 20.27
C PRO A 417 81.25 -9.19 19.78
N PHE A 418 81.83 -8.06 20.16
CA PHE A 418 83.06 -7.53 19.58
C PHE A 418 84.35 -8.03 20.26
N THR A 419 84.25 -9.02 21.15
CA THR A 419 85.38 -9.64 21.86
C THR A 419 86.14 -10.70 21.02
N GLY A 420 85.60 -11.10 19.86
CA GLY A 420 86.20 -12.09 18.95
C GLY A 420 87.34 -11.56 18.06
N ALA A 421 87.87 -12.42 17.18
CA ALA A 421 88.98 -12.14 16.26
C ALA A 421 88.70 -11.02 15.23
N SER A 422 89.74 -10.48 14.57
CA SER A 422 89.66 -9.37 13.59
C SER A 422 88.75 -9.64 12.41
N GLY A 423 88.13 -8.58 11.87
CA GLY A 423 87.27 -8.71 10.69
C GLY A 423 86.11 -9.66 10.92
N GLY A 424 85.77 -9.89 12.19
CA GLY A 424 84.80 -10.89 12.60
C GLY A 424 83.45 -10.52 12.01
N ASP A 425 82.99 -11.37 11.10
CA ASP A 425 81.65 -11.35 10.53
C ASP A 425 80.80 -12.41 11.23
N ASN A 426 79.47 -12.22 11.24
CA ASN A 426 78.52 -13.09 11.95
C ASN A 426 78.83 -13.27 13.45
N LEU A 427 79.34 -12.24 14.12
CA LEU A 427 79.62 -12.29 15.55
C LEU A 427 78.29 -12.38 16.33
N PRO A 428 78.12 -13.36 17.23
CA PRO A 428 76.84 -13.58 17.90
C PRO A 428 76.57 -12.46 18.92
N THR A 429 75.44 -11.77 18.76
CA THR A 429 74.99 -10.74 19.70
C THR A 429 74.21 -11.32 20.90
N GLY A 430 73.74 -12.57 20.79
CA GLY A 430 72.84 -13.20 21.76
C GLY A 430 71.37 -12.78 21.62
N ILE A 431 71.04 -11.95 20.63
CA ILE A 431 69.68 -11.46 20.39
C ILE A 431 69.14 -11.86 19.01
N SER A 432 67.83 -11.86 18.86
CA SER A 432 67.10 -12.17 17.63
C SER A 432 65.82 -11.35 17.53
N VAL A 433 65.22 -11.30 16.34
CA VAL A 433 63.88 -10.72 16.14
C VAL A 433 62.93 -11.77 15.59
N THR A 434 61.71 -11.83 16.13
CA THR A 434 60.69 -12.78 15.68
C THR A 434 59.68 -12.05 14.80
N ILE A 435 59.65 -12.42 13.52
CA ILE A 435 58.84 -11.80 12.48
C ILE A 435 57.57 -12.63 12.28
N PRO A 436 56.37 -12.08 12.57
CA PRO A 436 55.14 -12.85 12.55
C PRO A 436 54.59 -13.09 11.13
N ALA A 437 54.93 -12.23 10.18
CA ALA A 437 54.44 -12.29 8.81
C ALA A 437 55.45 -11.71 7.81
N LYS A 438 55.44 -12.19 6.56
CA LYS A 438 56.12 -11.55 5.44
C LYS A 438 55.73 -10.05 5.33
N GLY A 439 56.67 -9.19 4.96
CA GLY A 439 56.40 -7.80 4.60
C GLY A 439 57.51 -6.82 4.97
N TRP A 440 57.19 -5.53 4.92
CA TRP A 440 58.10 -4.44 5.25
C TRP A 440 57.92 -4.00 6.71
N TYR A 441 59.06 -3.86 7.38
CA TYR A 441 59.16 -3.51 8.79
C TYR A 441 60.05 -2.29 8.97
N PHE A 442 59.64 -1.42 9.86
CA PHE A 442 60.43 -0.29 10.31
C PHE A 442 61.12 -0.68 11.62
N PHE A 443 62.44 -0.52 11.66
CA PHE A 443 63.30 -0.82 12.78
C PHE A 443 63.83 0.48 13.35
N ARG A 444 63.91 0.55 14.69
CA ARG A 444 64.67 1.56 15.42
C ARG A 444 65.67 0.87 16.32
N SER A 445 66.89 1.39 16.37
CA SER A 445 67.93 0.82 17.22
C SER A 445 68.87 1.90 17.76
N GLY A 446 69.48 1.61 18.90
CA GLY A 446 70.52 2.46 19.44
C GLY A 446 71.48 1.65 20.30
N LEU A 447 72.78 1.83 20.05
CA LEU A 447 73.86 1.27 20.85
C LEU A 447 74.91 2.35 21.06
N THR A 448 75.45 2.40 22.28
CA THR A 448 76.59 3.25 22.60
C THR A 448 77.80 2.39 22.89
N LEU A 449 78.91 2.69 22.21
CA LEU A 449 80.19 2.01 22.37
C LEU A 449 81.27 3.04 22.69
N THR A 450 82.25 2.68 23.49
CA THR A 450 83.48 3.46 23.69
C THR A 450 84.62 2.70 23.06
N SER A 451 85.30 3.27 22.07
CA SER A 451 86.34 2.57 21.31
C SER A 451 87.31 3.53 20.65
N THR A 452 88.54 3.09 20.37
CA THR A 452 89.39 3.74 19.35
C THR A 452 88.80 3.49 17.95
N CYS A 453 89.31 4.20 16.94
CA CYS A 453 88.69 4.26 15.61
C CYS A 453 88.46 2.88 14.96
N ASN A 454 87.19 2.50 14.78
CA ASN A 454 86.78 1.27 14.09
C ASN A 454 85.32 1.37 13.61
N ASP A 455 84.94 0.57 12.62
CA ASP A 455 83.56 0.47 12.17
C ASP A 455 82.86 -0.72 12.84
N TYR A 456 81.62 -0.50 13.27
CA TYR A 456 80.80 -1.49 13.96
C TYR A 456 79.40 -1.49 13.38
N TRP A 457 78.80 -2.67 13.17
CA TRP A 457 77.37 -2.73 12.86
C TRP A 457 76.74 -4.02 13.35
N PHE A 458 75.43 -3.93 13.58
CA PHE A 458 74.54 -5.07 13.78
C PHE A 458 73.68 -5.22 12.54
N TYR A 459 73.49 -6.45 12.10
CA TYR A 459 72.71 -6.79 10.91
C TYR A 459 72.00 -8.12 11.10
N ILE A 460 70.97 -8.31 10.27
CA ILE A 460 70.25 -9.58 10.15
C ILE A 460 70.73 -10.25 8.86
N PRO A 461 71.32 -11.46 8.92
CA PRO A 461 71.86 -12.13 7.74
C PRO A 461 70.82 -12.31 6.64
N GLY A 462 71.16 -11.90 5.42
CA GLY A 462 70.27 -11.97 4.25
C GLY A 462 69.13 -10.94 4.24
N ILE A 463 69.03 -10.06 5.24
CA ILE A 463 67.98 -9.03 5.33
C ILE A 463 68.58 -7.62 5.26
N GLY A 464 69.55 -7.29 6.12
CA GLY A 464 70.21 -5.99 6.11
C GLY A 464 70.63 -5.47 7.49
N ASP A 465 71.27 -4.29 7.50
CA ASP A 465 71.78 -3.64 8.70
C ASP A 465 70.65 -3.07 9.56
N VAL A 466 70.69 -3.30 10.87
CA VAL A 466 69.76 -2.71 11.85
C VAL A 466 70.36 -1.57 12.64
N TRP A 467 71.70 -1.54 12.79
CA TRP A 467 72.45 -0.50 13.48
C TRP A 467 73.86 -0.43 12.90
N LYS A 468 74.44 0.76 12.74
CA LYS A 468 75.77 0.95 12.17
C LYS A 468 76.46 2.21 12.68
N SER A 469 77.74 2.08 12.97
CA SER A 469 78.63 3.14 13.39
C SER A 469 79.87 3.13 12.52
N TYR A 470 80.19 4.27 11.92
CA TYR A 470 81.44 4.46 11.19
C TYR A 470 82.39 5.34 11.99
N CYS A 471 83.67 5.03 11.92
CA CYS A 471 84.71 5.92 12.40
C CYS A 471 85.24 6.78 11.24
N GLY A 472 85.06 8.10 11.34
CA GLY A 472 85.51 9.05 10.30
C GLY A 472 86.94 9.57 10.45
N THR A 473 87.65 9.24 11.52
CA THR A 473 88.99 9.83 11.83
C THR A 473 89.87 8.85 12.60
N SER A 474 91.16 8.77 12.32
CA SER A 474 92.11 7.97 13.10
C SER A 474 92.44 8.62 14.46
N SER A 475 91.55 8.50 15.45
CA SER A 475 91.84 8.87 16.84
C SER A 475 92.56 7.71 17.55
N PRO A 476 93.76 7.94 18.14
CA PRO A 476 94.42 6.97 19.01
C PRO A 476 93.72 6.84 20.38
N ASP A 477 92.92 7.84 20.76
CA ASP A 477 92.19 7.85 22.03
C ASP A 477 90.77 7.29 21.87
N PRO A 478 90.26 6.50 22.84
CA PRO A 478 88.89 6.00 22.83
C PRO A 478 87.87 7.14 22.83
N VAL A 479 86.92 7.09 21.91
CA VAL A 479 85.80 8.02 21.80
C VAL A 479 84.48 7.29 21.97
N ASN A 480 83.44 8.01 22.39
CA ASN A 480 82.09 7.47 22.45
C ASN A 480 81.43 7.52 21.07
N PHE A 481 81.10 6.36 20.52
CA PHE A 481 80.24 6.19 19.38
C PHE A 481 78.79 6.17 19.86
N ILE A 482 78.03 7.21 19.49
CA ILE A 482 76.65 7.42 19.93
C ILE A 482 75.68 7.50 18.73
N PRO A 483 75.69 6.57 17.76
CA PRO A 483 74.66 6.51 16.73
C PRO A 483 73.37 5.94 17.34
N ARG A 484 72.63 6.84 17.97
CA ARG A 484 71.34 6.59 18.63
C ARG A 484 70.21 6.84 17.65
N ASP A 485 69.08 6.18 17.89
CA ASP A 485 67.84 6.37 17.14
C ASP A 485 68.00 6.15 15.62
N GLN A 486 68.78 5.13 15.25
CA GLN A 486 68.92 4.76 13.86
C GLN A 486 67.68 4.02 13.39
N ASN A 487 67.13 4.53 12.28
CA ASN A 487 65.93 3.99 11.67
C ASN A 487 66.28 3.25 10.38
N LYS A 488 65.72 2.05 10.20
CA LYS A 488 65.92 1.19 9.03
C LYS A 488 64.59 0.63 8.55
N VAL A 489 64.43 0.49 7.24
CA VAL A 489 63.30 -0.21 6.63
C VAL A 489 63.83 -1.49 6.02
N LEU A 490 63.33 -2.62 6.51
CA LEU A 490 63.80 -3.95 6.14
C LEU A 490 62.62 -4.80 5.66
N TYR A 491 62.84 -5.55 4.59
CA TYR A 491 61.86 -6.49 4.05
C TYR A 491 62.18 -7.91 4.51
N PHE A 492 61.17 -8.60 5.03
CA PHE A 492 61.27 -10.00 5.44
C PHE A 492 60.48 -10.88 4.49
N PRO A 493 61.12 -11.83 3.79
CA PRO A 493 60.46 -12.67 2.80
C PRO A 493 59.57 -13.75 3.40
N ALA A 494 59.75 -14.09 4.69
CA ALA A 494 58.99 -15.11 5.39
C ALA A 494 58.83 -14.77 6.90
N PRO A 495 57.82 -15.33 7.59
CA PRO A 495 57.80 -15.35 9.05
C PRO A 495 58.94 -16.20 9.62
N GLY A 496 59.44 -15.86 10.81
CA GLY A 496 60.46 -16.66 11.49
C GLY A 496 61.26 -15.87 12.54
N THR A 497 62.18 -16.56 13.20
CA THR A 497 63.14 -15.94 14.11
C THR A 497 64.46 -15.71 13.38
N TYR A 498 64.87 -14.45 13.32
CA TYR A 498 66.06 -14.00 12.62
C TYR A 498 67.12 -13.58 13.64
N PRO A 499 68.30 -14.21 13.67
CA PRO A 499 69.37 -13.79 14.55
C PRO A 499 69.88 -12.41 14.14
N VAL A 500 70.20 -11.57 15.11
CA VAL A 500 70.98 -10.36 14.87
C VAL A 500 72.43 -10.71 15.13
N VAL A 501 73.31 -10.41 14.19
CA VAL A 501 74.75 -10.64 14.33
C VAL A 501 75.48 -9.32 14.18
N ALA A 502 76.76 -9.31 14.56
CA ALA A 502 77.59 -8.12 14.50
C ALA A 502 78.79 -8.31 13.58
N HIS A 503 79.31 -7.18 13.13
CA HIS A 503 80.55 -7.10 12.36
C HIS A 503 81.44 -5.98 12.91
N LYS A 504 82.76 -6.19 12.84
CA LYS A 504 83.77 -5.14 13.08
C LYS A 504 84.88 -5.23 12.05
N THR A 505 85.44 -4.09 11.64
CA THR A 505 86.47 -4.07 10.57
C THR A 505 87.87 -4.45 11.07
N ASN A 506 88.29 -4.03 12.27
CA ASN A 506 89.64 -4.27 12.81
C ASN A 506 89.66 -5.09 14.14
N TYR A 507 90.85 -5.24 14.75
CA TYR A 507 91.07 -5.94 16.03
C TYR A 507 90.57 -5.18 17.27
N ILE A 508 90.07 -3.95 17.09
CA ILE A 508 89.71 -3.09 18.21
C ILE A 508 88.46 -3.60 18.91
N VAL A 509 88.63 -4.06 20.14
CA VAL A 509 87.53 -4.36 21.06
C VAL A 509 87.13 -3.05 21.74
N PRO A 510 85.83 -2.67 21.72
CA PRO A 510 85.36 -1.51 22.46
C PRO A 510 85.72 -1.62 23.95
N THR A 511 86.31 -0.57 24.51
CA THR A 511 86.60 -0.45 25.95
C THR A 511 85.33 -0.23 26.77
N GLY A 512 84.24 0.21 26.13
CA GLY A 512 82.90 0.28 26.69
C GLY A 512 81.87 -0.27 25.71
N PHE A 513 80.94 -1.10 26.19
CA PHE A 513 79.85 -1.67 25.39
C PHE A 513 78.52 -1.44 26.10
N ASN A 514 77.54 -0.94 25.37
CA ASN A 514 76.18 -0.72 25.87
C ASN A 514 76.09 0.25 27.07
N GLY A 515 76.95 1.28 27.10
CA GLY A 515 77.03 2.24 28.21
C GLY A 515 76.08 3.45 28.12
N GLY A 516 75.15 3.46 27.16
CA GLY A 516 74.26 4.61 26.91
C GLY A 516 73.03 4.66 27.82
N ASN A 517 72.35 5.81 27.86
CA ASN A 517 71.02 5.96 28.47
C ASN A 517 69.98 6.46 27.43
N PRO A 518 68.93 5.67 27.09
CA PRO A 518 68.71 4.28 27.51
C PRO A 518 69.82 3.33 27.06
N VAL A 519 69.91 2.15 27.67
CA VAL A 519 70.76 1.05 27.15
C VAL A 519 70.26 0.59 25.77
N PHE A 520 70.91 -0.42 25.19
CA PHE A 520 70.60 -0.94 23.87
C PHE A 520 69.12 -1.27 23.72
N TYR A 521 68.55 -0.80 22.62
CA TYR A 521 67.22 -1.16 22.16
C TYR A 521 67.28 -1.51 20.68
N LEU A 522 66.39 -2.42 20.30
CA LEU A 522 66.09 -2.79 18.93
C LEU A 522 64.60 -3.12 18.91
N ASP A 523 63.81 -2.19 18.38
CA ASP A 523 62.38 -2.40 18.24
C ASP A 523 61.97 -2.30 16.78
N PHE A 524 60.90 -3.01 16.44
CA PHE A 524 60.39 -3.05 15.08
C PHE A 524 58.87 -3.12 15.02
N VAL A 525 58.30 -2.64 13.92
CA VAL A 525 56.87 -2.69 13.66
C VAL A 525 56.61 -2.89 12.17
N LYS A 526 55.60 -3.71 11.84
CA LYS A 526 55.16 -3.94 10.46
C LYS A 526 54.36 -2.72 9.98
N PHE A 527 54.68 -2.20 8.80
CA PHE A 527 53.91 -1.08 8.22
C PHE A 527 53.35 -1.39 6.83
N GLN A 528 53.83 -2.44 6.16
CA GLN A 528 53.30 -2.86 4.86
C GLN A 528 53.48 -4.37 4.65
N ASN A 529 52.55 -4.97 3.89
CA ASN A 529 52.67 -6.37 3.43
C ASN A 529 53.71 -6.54 2.33
#